data_AF-A0A0F8YU06-F1
#
_entry.id   AF-A0A0F8YU06-F1
#
_cell.length_a   1.000
_cell.length_b   1.000
_cell.length_c   1.000
_cell.angle_alpha   90.00
_cell.angle_beta   90.00
_cell.angle_gamma   90.00
#
_symmetry.space_group_name_H-M   'P 1'
#
loop_
_entity.id
_entity.type
_entity.pdbx_description
1 polymer ?
#
loop_
_entity_poly.entity_id
_entity_poly.type
_entity_poly.pdbx_seq_one_letter_code
_entity_poly.pdbx_strand_id
1 'polypeptide(L)'
;VRNFRSKKKTLVISGESVLKPFYLSHEYHLLKKKFKNSETIQFCQYNPFLGIIPLEISDLYPAAHYLMSNSSFLPEQFTIFSKTWKTFFEKNNFSVVYLNKNDEFIKFFSKTIPKGVKRKFYS
;
A
#
# COMPACT_ATOMS: atom_id res chain seq x y z
N VAL A 1 3.84 -10.88 -2.99
CA VAL A 1 3.12 -9.73 -3.57
C VAL A 1 2.93 -9.81 -5.08
N ARG A 2 3.97 -10.06 -5.89
CA ARG A 2 3.85 -10.02 -7.36
C ARG A 2 2.84 -11.02 -7.97
N ASN A 3 2.33 -11.98 -7.20
CA ASN A 3 1.28 -12.91 -7.65
C ASN A 3 -0.08 -12.65 -6.99
N PHE A 4 -0.17 -11.65 -6.11
CA PHE A 4 -1.41 -11.29 -5.44
C PHE A 4 -2.41 -10.72 -6.44
N ARG A 5 -3.65 -11.19 -6.36
CA ARG A 5 -4.77 -10.74 -7.16
C ARG A 5 -5.93 -10.38 -6.25
N SER A 6 -6.45 -9.18 -6.41
CA SER A 6 -7.67 -8.71 -5.75
C SER A 6 -8.81 -8.64 -6.74
N LYS A 7 -10.01 -9.05 -6.30
CA LYS A 7 -11.26 -8.83 -7.04
C LYS A 7 -11.81 -7.41 -6.83
N LYS A 8 -11.28 -6.69 -5.83
CA LYS A 8 -11.77 -5.37 -5.42
C LYS A 8 -11.33 -4.29 -6.41
N LYS A 9 -12.18 -3.28 -6.61
CA LYS A 9 -11.93 -2.16 -7.55
C LYS A 9 -11.28 -0.94 -6.91
N THR A 10 -11.41 -0.82 -5.60
CA THR A 10 -10.86 0.29 -4.83
C THR A 10 -9.68 -0.21 -4.00
N LEU A 11 -8.59 0.53 -4.04
CA LEU A 11 -7.37 0.27 -3.29
C LEU A 11 -7.08 1.45 -2.35
N VAL A 12 -6.67 1.16 -1.12
CA VAL A 12 -6.09 2.11 -0.17
C VAL A 12 -4.70 1.63 0.17
N ILE A 13 -3.68 2.47 -0.07
CA ILE A 13 -2.31 2.21 0.33
C ILE A 13 -1.91 3.21 1.41
N SER A 14 -1.45 2.70 2.54
CA SER A 14 -0.88 3.50 3.62
C SER A 14 0.59 3.17 3.84
N GLY A 15 1.30 4.13 4.44
CA GLY A 15 2.57 3.86 5.11
C GLY A 15 2.45 2.71 6.10
N GLU A 16 3.59 2.08 6.34
CA GLU A 16 3.71 1.02 7.32
C GLU A 16 3.53 1.53 8.75
N SER A 17 2.88 0.72 9.59
CA SER A 17 2.69 0.99 11.01
C SER A 17 3.75 0.29 11.85
N VAL A 18 4.03 0.84 13.02
CA VAL A 18 4.91 0.21 14.02
C VAL A 18 4.34 -1.13 14.47
N LEU A 19 3.03 -1.17 14.72
CA LEU A 19 2.33 -2.35 15.18
C LEU A 19 2.05 -3.31 14.01
N LYS A 20 2.36 -4.58 14.21
CA LYS A 20 2.18 -5.69 13.26
C LYS A 20 1.36 -6.81 13.92
N PRO A 21 0.59 -7.59 13.15
CA PRO A 21 0.29 -7.43 11.72
C PRO A 21 -0.56 -6.19 11.40
N PHE A 22 -0.68 -5.84 10.12
CA PHE A 22 -1.32 -4.59 9.68
C PHE A 22 -2.75 -4.42 10.22
N TYR A 23 -3.54 -5.49 10.27
CA TYR A 23 -4.95 -5.42 10.70
C TYR A 23 -5.15 -5.03 12.17
N LEU A 24 -4.09 -5.06 13.00
CA LEU A 24 -4.11 -4.60 14.39
C LEU A 24 -3.69 -3.14 14.53
N SER A 25 -3.17 -2.52 13.47
CA SER A 25 -2.62 -1.17 13.52
C SER A 25 -3.70 -0.09 13.71
N HIS A 26 -3.32 0.98 14.40
CA HIS A 26 -4.20 2.12 14.59
C HIS A 26 -4.58 2.77 13.24
N GLU A 27 -3.61 2.88 12.33
CA GLU A 27 -3.76 3.40 10.98
C GLU A 27 -4.80 2.62 10.18
N TYR A 28 -4.77 1.28 10.24
CA TYR A 28 -5.79 0.45 9.60
C TYR A 28 -7.18 0.74 10.18
N HIS A 29 -7.32 0.79 11.50
CA HIS A 29 -8.61 1.05 12.14
C HIS A 29 -9.17 2.44 11.81
N LEU A 30 -8.31 3.47 11.72
CA LEU A 30 -8.70 4.80 11.26
C LEU A 30 -9.18 4.80 9.82
N LEU A 31 -8.42 4.15 8.91
CA LEU A 31 -8.80 4.05 7.50
C LEU A 31 -10.10 3.25 7.35
N LYS A 32 -10.25 2.13 8.06
CA LYS A 32 -11.47 1.32 8.05
C LYS A 32 -12.69 2.12 8.48
N LYS A 33 -12.58 2.96 9.51
CA LYS A 33 -13.66 3.86 9.96
C LYS A 33 -13.97 4.97 8.94
N LYS A 34 -12.94 5.51 8.27
CA LYS A 34 -13.08 6.57 7.26
C LYS A 34 -13.83 6.09 6.01
N PHE A 35 -13.63 4.84 5.60
CA PHE A 35 -14.27 4.27 4.43
C PHE A 35 -15.45 3.36 4.82
N LYS A 36 -16.68 3.88 4.74
CA LYS A 36 -17.93 3.17 5.10
C LYS A 36 -18.07 1.77 4.50
N ASN A 37 -17.55 1.54 3.30
CA ASN A 37 -17.64 0.25 2.59
C ASN A 37 -16.30 -0.50 2.63
N SER A 38 -15.70 -0.63 3.81
CA SER A 38 -14.35 -1.20 3.98
C SER A 38 -14.19 -2.62 3.38
N GLU A 39 -15.24 -3.43 3.35
CA GLU A 39 -15.20 -4.79 2.80
C GLU A 39 -14.95 -4.83 1.28
N THR A 40 -15.39 -3.81 0.54
CA THR A 40 -15.20 -3.70 -0.91
C THR A 40 -13.86 -3.06 -1.29
N ILE A 41 -13.04 -2.71 -0.29
CA ILE A 41 -11.77 -2.00 -0.46
C ILE A 41 -10.60 -2.92 -0.16
N GLN A 42 -9.61 -2.91 -1.05
CA GLN A 42 -8.33 -3.55 -0.81
C GLN A 42 -7.49 -2.61 0.05
N PHE A 43 -7.17 -3.03 1.27
CA PHE A 43 -6.20 -2.32 2.10
C PHE A 43 -4.84 -2.95 1.92
N CYS A 44 -3.83 -2.12 1.72
CA CYS A 44 -2.44 -2.50 1.69
C CYS A 44 -1.61 -1.52 2.50
N GLN A 45 -0.57 -2.03 3.15
CA GLN A 45 0.58 -1.22 3.54
C GLN A 45 1.64 -1.26 2.45
N TYR A 46 2.63 -0.39 2.54
CA TYR A 46 3.86 -0.58 1.80
C TYR A 46 5.05 -0.45 2.73
N ASN A 47 6.09 -1.22 2.42
CA ASN A 47 7.42 -1.08 2.96
C ASN A 47 8.38 -0.81 1.79
N PRO A 48 9.33 0.13 1.89
CA PRO A 48 10.27 0.42 0.81
C PRO A 48 11.06 -0.81 0.32
N PHE A 49 11.40 -1.74 1.22
CA PHE A 49 12.17 -2.94 0.92
C PHE A 49 11.30 -4.14 0.54
N LEU A 50 10.18 -4.36 1.25
CA LEU A 50 9.31 -5.52 1.00
C LEU A 50 8.26 -5.28 -0.11
N GLY A 51 8.00 -4.02 -0.45
CA GLY A 51 6.98 -3.63 -1.43
C GLY A 51 5.60 -3.42 -0.82
N ILE A 52 4.56 -3.56 -1.65
CA ILE A 52 3.16 -3.43 -1.24
C ILE A 52 2.73 -4.71 -0.51
N ILE A 53 2.23 -4.60 0.70
CA ILE A 53 1.78 -5.71 1.54
C ILE A 53 0.26 -5.63 1.70
N PRO A 54 -0.51 -6.48 1.00
CA PRO A 54 -1.95 -6.62 1.24
C PRO A 54 -2.26 -7.05 2.68
N LEU A 55 -3.39 -6.58 3.20
CA LEU A 55 -3.88 -6.93 4.53
C LEU A 55 -3.90 -8.45 4.77
N GLU A 56 -4.28 -9.21 3.75
CA GLU A 56 -4.47 -10.67 3.78
C GLU A 56 -3.17 -11.46 3.96
N ILE A 57 -2.01 -10.85 3.75
CA ILE A 57 -0.70 -11.49 3.92
C ILE A 57 0.20 -10.74 4.91
N SER A 58 -0.38 -9.80 5.66
CA SER A 58 0.37 -8.93 6.58
C SER A 58 0.87 -9.66 7.83
N ASP A 59 0.30 -10.82 8.14
CA ASP A 59 0.68 -11.73 9.23
C ASP A 59 1.76 -12.74 8.82
N LEU A 60 2.09 -12.85 7.54
CA LEU A 60 3.10 -13.80 7.05
C LEU A 60 4.52 -13.26 7.22
N TYR A 61 5.48 -14.17 7.39
CA TYR A 61 6.90 -13.84 7.31
C TYR A 61 7.27 -13.39 5.88
N PRO A 62 8.09 -12.33 5.69
CA PRO A 62 8.74 -11.49 6.71
C PRO A 62 7.91 -10.27 7.16
N ALA A 63 6.75 -10.00 6.55
CA ALA A 63 5.96 -8.78 6.80
C ALA A 63 5.57 -8.59 8.28
N ALA A 64 5.25 -9.66 9.00
CA ALA A 64 4.90 -9.57 10.43
C ALA A 64 6.10 -9.43 11.38
N HIS A 65 7.32 -9.71 10.93
CA HIS A 65 8.47 -9.93 11.83
C HIS A 65 9.67 -9.01 11.56
N TYR A 66 9.68 -8.27 10.46
CA TYR A 66 10.78 -7.38 10.16
C TYR A 66 10.78 -6.16 11.11
N LEU A 67 11.98 -5.63 11.36
CA LEU A 67 12.21 -4.36 12.04
C LEU A 67 12.88 -3.39 11.07
N MET A 68 12.47 -2.14 11.09
CA MET A 68 13.03 -1.08 10.26
C MET A 68 13.13 0.19 11.09
N SER A 69 14.21 0.95 10.90
CA SER A 69 14.37 2.27 11.50
C SER A 69 13.43 3.28 10.84
N ASN A 70 12.99 4.28 11.61
CA ASN A 70 12.27 5.43 11.08
C ASN A 70 13.26 6.36 10.35
N SER A 71 13.60 5.98 9.12
CA SER A 71 14.52 6.71 8.25
C SER A 71 13.77 7.31 7.07
N SER A 72 14.20 8.48 6.60
CA SER A 72 13.75 9.01 5.32
C SER A 72 14.43 8.26 4.18
N PHE A 73 13.63 7.85 3.20
CA PHE A 73 14.10 7.07 2.05
C PHE A 73 13.98 7.88 0.77
N LEU A 74 15.02 7.89 -0.06
CA LEU A 74 15.00 8.48 -1.39
C LEU A 74 14.32 7.50 -2.37
N PRO A 75 13.09 7.77 -2.85
CA PRO A 75 12.31 6.80 -3.63
C PRO A 75 13.03 6.28 -4.89
N GLU A 76 13.87 7.10 -5.49
CA GLU A 76 14.65 6.82 -6.69
C GLU A 76 15.63 5.64 -6.52
N GLN A 77 16.10 5.41 -5.29
CA GLN A 77 17.02 4.32 -4.98
C GLN A 77 16.31 2.96 -4.90
N PHE A 78 14.98 2.94 -4.80
CA PHE A 78 14.18 1.72 -4.61
C PHE A 78 13.67 1.13 -5.93
N THR A 79 14.60 0.70 -6.78
CA THR A 79 14.28 0.12 -8.10
C THR A 79 13.44 -1.17 -8.00
N ILE A 80 13.66 -1.99 -6.96
CA ILE A 80 12.89 -3.20 -6.71
C ILE A 80 11.44 -2.86 -6.32
N PHE A 81 11.26 -1.84 -5.48
CA PHE A 81 9.93 -1.32 -5.13
C PHE A 81 9.21 -0.84 -6.39
N SER A 82 9.87 -0.05 -7.23
CA SER A 82 9.34 0.43 -8.50
C SER A 82 8.84 -0.71 -9.40
N LYS A 83 9.64 -1.78 -9.55
CA LYS A 83 9.25 -2.97 -10.30
C LYS A 83 8.03 -3.66 -9.68
N THR A 84 8.04 -3.87 -8.36
CA THR A 84 6.93 -4.52 -7.65
C THR A 84 5.64 -3.69 -7.72
N TRP A 85 5.75 -2.37 -7.61
CA TRP A 85 4.64 -1.43 -7.78
C TRP A 85 3.99 -1.56 -9.16
N LYS A 86 4.79 -1.50 -10.23
CA LYS A 86 4.30 -1.66 -11.61
C LYS A 86 3.60 -3.02 -11.79
N THR A 87 4.26 -4.12 -11.43
CA THR A 87 3.68 -5.47 -11.54
C THR A 87 2.39 -5.62 -10.73
N PHE A 88 2.29 -4.97 -9.57
CA PHE A 88 1.08 -5.01 -8.75
C PHE A 88 -0.11 -4.35 -9.46
N PHE A 89 0.10 -3.17 -10.06
CA PHE A 89 -0.95 -2.49 -10.83
C PHE A 89 -1.27 -3.18 -12.16
N GLU A 90 -0.30 -3.82 -12.81
CA GLU A 90 -0.52 -4.58 -14.05
C GLU A 90 -1.37 -5.83 -13.81
N LYS A 91 -1.19 -6.50 -12.67
CA LYS A 91 -1.91 -7.74 -12.34
C LYS A 91 -3.26 -7.51 -11.67
N ASN A 92 -3.59 -6.28 -11.28
CA ASN A 92 -4.80 -5.95 -10.54
C ASN A 92 -5.59 -4.83 -11.23
N ASN A 93 -6.87 -5.08 -11.48
CA ASN A 93 -7.73 -4.16 -12.22
C ASN A 93 -8.42 -3.14 -11.32
N PHE A 94 -7.63 -2.32 -10.61
CA PHE A 94 -8.14 -1.24 -9.76
C PHE A 94 -8.66 -0.07 -10.59
N SER A 95 -9.80 0.49 -10.17
CA SER A 95 -10.40 1.68 -10.77
C SER A 95 -10.08 2.95 -9.97
N VAL A 96 -9.91 2.82 -8.65
CA VAL A 96 -9.62 3.94 -7.75
C VAL A 96 -8.52 3.55 -6.75
N VAL A 97 -7.57 4.45 -6.52
CA VAL A 97 -6.50 4.30 -5.53
C VAL A 97 -6.49 5.51 -4.61
N TYR A 98 -6.50 5.24 -3.31
CA TYR A 98 -6.38 6.22 -2.24
C TYR A 98 -4.98 6.15 -1.63
N LEU A 99 -4.30 7.29 -1.60
CA LEU A 99 -2.94 7.44 -1.06
C LEU A 99 -2.92 8.53 0.02
N ASN A 100 -2.01 8.42 0.98
CA ASN A 100 -1.79 9.49 1.96
C ASN A 100 -1.20 10.72 1.26
N LYS A 101 -1.81 11.91 1.45
CA LYS A 101 -1.34 13.17 0.87
C LYS A 101 0.04 13.59 1.40
N ASN A 102 0.33 13.25 2.65
CA ASN A 102 1.53 13.70 3.38
C ASN A 102 2.73 12.75 3.21
N ASP A 103 2.56 11.67 2.45
CA ASP A 103 3.58 10.65 2.22
C ASP A 103 4.33 10.92 0.92
N GLU A 104 5.47 11.61 1.03
CA GLU A 104 6.28 11.99 -0.13
C GLU A 104 6.87 10.77 -0.87
N PHE A 105 7.12 9.66 -0.17
CA PHE A 105 7.63 8.44 -0.79
C PHE A 105 6.58 7.84 -1.74
N ILE A 106 5.36 7.67 -1.26
CA ILE A 106 4.27 7.15 -2.10
C ILE A 106 3.86 8.14 -3.19
N LYS A 107 3.90 9.43 -2.89
CA LYS A 107 3.59 10.48 -3.86
C LYS A 107 4.54 10.42 -5.07
N PHE A 108 5.81 10.06 -4.89
CA PHE A 108 6.72 9.78 -6.00
C PHE A 108 6.20 8.65 -6.89
N PHE A 109 5.85 7.50 -6.32
CA PHE A 109 5.34 6.34 -7.08
C PHE A 109 3.94 6.55 -7.68
N SER A 110 3.12 7.43 -7.10
CA SER A 110 1.77 7.75 -7.58
C SER A 110 1.73 8.28 -9.02
N LYS A 111 2.85 8.83 -9.50
CA LYS A 111 3.01 9.31 -10.89
C LYS A 111 3.06 8.17 -11.90
N THR A 112 3.44 6.97 -11.46
CA THR A 112 3.59 5.77 -12.29
C THR A 112 2.36 4.86 -12.31
N ILE A 113 1.29 5.23 -11.58
CA ILE A 113 0.01 4.54 -11.63
C ILE A 113 -0.57 4.66 -13.06
N PRO A 114 -1.14 3.58 -13.64
CA PRO A 114 -1.72 3.63 -14.98
C PRO A 114 -2.80 4.72 -15.14
N LYS A 115 -2.83 5.40 -16.31
CA LYS A 115 -3.69 6.56 -16.58
C LYS A 115 -5.20 6.31 -16.37
N GLY A 116 -5.66 5.07 -16.53
CA GLY A 116 -7.07 4.69 -16.32
C GLY A 116 -7.51 4.61 -14.86
N VAL A 117 -6.58 4.67 -13.90
CA VAL A 117 -6.87 4.52 -12.47
C VAL A 117 -7.02 5.91 -11.83
N LYS A 118 -8.17 6.16 -11.19
CA LYS A 118 -8.42 7.42 -10.50
C LYS A 118 -7.61 7.49 -9.21
N ARG A 119 -6.72 8.48 -9.11
CA ARG A 119 -5.92 8.75 -7.92
C ARG A 119 -6.67 9.71 -7.01
N LYS A 120 -6.81 9.36 -5.73
CA LYS A 120 -7.39 10.19 -4.68
C LYS A 120 -6.42 10.25 -3.51
N PHE A 121 -6.44 11.38 -2.80
CA PHE A 121 -5.60 11.58 -1.63
C PHE A 121 -6.46 11.72 -0.40
N TYR A 122 -6.01 11.11 0.69
CA TYR A 122 -6.59 11.30 2.01
C TYR A 122 -5.58 11.97 2.94
N SER A 123 -6.09 12.82 3.82
CA SER A 123 -5.40 13.36 4.99
C SER A 123 -5.59 12.47 6.21
#